data_AF-A0A953USR9-F1
#
_entry.id   AF-A0A953USR9-F1
#
_cell.length_a   1.000
_cell.length_b   1.000
_cell.length_c   1.000
_cell.angle_alpha   90.00
_cell.angle_beta   90.00
_cell.angle_gamma   90.00
#
_symmetry.space_group_name_H-M   'P 1'
#
loop_
_entity.id
_entity.type
_entity.pdbx_description
1 polymer ?
#
loop_
_entity_poly.entity_id
_entity_poly.type
_entity_poly.pdbx_seq_one_letter_code
_entity_poly.pdbx_strand_id
1 'polypeptide(L)'
;MKQAAMLVVILALATLVSAQTQTPPAPAGTAATTAPPQGKRPPQAKTQPEFDAYKVAAANANDPAALEKGADDFAAKFPDSELKILLYRTAMHGYQSGNNPDKMMEMGRKVLKLDPDDPEALVGVAQVLAERTRETDLDKDQRLDEGTKLALHAVETTDTDITVPPGTPQDKVDAYKGFLRSSAYYVLGTIQYTREKYSDAEGYFHKSLDAFPSQPDPLAVLRLALSLDKQEKYAEALKYANQAVQMTEGSQGTTLATLSRNERDRLVQLTGGAPAAGKPPASAQNPAPKN
;
A
#
# COMPACT_ATOMS: atom_id res chain seq x y z
N MET A 1 12.25 -11.08 11.15
CA MET A 1 11.40 -11.49 12.29
C MET A 1 9.97 -11.57 11.78
N LYS A 2 9.36 -12.76 11.79
CA LYS A 2 8.01 -12.98 11.23
C LYS A 2 6.99 -12.39 12.19
N GLN A 3 6.34 -11.29 11.81
CA GLN A 3 5.22 -10.69 12.55
C GLN A 3 4.01 -11.60 12.36
N ALA A 4 3.68 -12.42 13.37
CA ALA A 4 2.41 -13.11 13.43
C ALA A 4 1.35 -12.11 13.91
N ALA A 5 0.63 -11.50 12.97
CA ALA A 5 -0.52 -10.65 13.29
C ALA A 5 -1.65 -11.55 13.82
N MET A 6 -1.83 -11.56 15.13
CA MET A 6 -2.92 -12.27 15.80
C MET A 6 -4.21 -11.45 15.64
N LEU A 7 -4.96 -11.71 14.57
CA LEU A 7 -6.22 -11.06 14.27
C LEU A 7 -7.33 -11.72 15.10
N VAL A 8 -7.86 -11.00 16.08
CA VAL A 8 -8.95 -11.46 16.96
C VAL A 8 -10.27 -11.41 16.19
N VAL A 9 -10.73 -12.56 15.70
CA VAL A 9 -12.07 -12.71 15.12
C VAL A 9 -13.03 -13.07 16.25
N ILE A 10 -13.98 -12.19 16.54
CA ILE A 10 -15.01 -12.41 17.57
C ILE A 10 -16.16 -13.18 16.93
N LEU A 11 -16.48 -14.36 17.46
CA LEU A 11 -17.67 -15.12 17.08
C LEU A 11 -18.86 -14.57 17.90
N ALA A 12 -19.73 -13.78 17.28
CA ALA A 12 -20.95 -13.30 17.93
C ALA A 12 -22.07 -14.34 17.80
N LEU A 13 -22.19 -15.23 18.77
CA LEU A 13 -23.36 -16.10 18.92
C LEU A 13 -24.51 -15.30 19.54
N ALA A 14 -25.44 -14.82 18.72
CA ALA A 14 -26.68 -14.22 19.18
C ALA A 14 -27.62 -15.31 19.72
N THR A 15 -27.60 -15.55 21.04
CA THR A 15 -28.60 -16.37 21.71
C THR A 15 -29.78 -15.50 22.13
N LEU A 16 -30.91 -15.63 21.41
CA LEU A 16 -32.20 -15.15 21.87
C LEU A 16 -32.70 -16.07 23.00
N VAL A 17 -32.50 -15.66 24.25
CA VAL A 17 -33.18 -16.26 25.41
C VAL A 17 -34.25 -15.27 25.89
N SER A 18 -35.50 -15.74 25.87
CA SER A 18 -36.65 -15.02 26.40
C SER A 18 -36.84 -15.31 27.90
N ALA A 19 -37.10 -14.24 28.65
CA ALA A 19 -37.83 -14.12 29.92
C ALA A 19 -37.34 -14.87 31.19
N GLN A 20 -36.96 -14.12 32.23
CA GLN A 20 -37.82 -13.80 33.39
C GLN A 20 -37.08 -12.95 34.44
N THR A 21 -37.83 -12.05 35.06
CA THR A 21 -37.48 -11.01 36.04
C THR A 21 -36.95 -11.53 37.38
N GLN A 22 -35.88 -10.92 37.92
CA GLN A 22 -35.65 -10.65 39.36
C GLN A 22 -34.35 -9.84 39.58
N THR A 23 -34.45 -8.59 40.05
CA THR A 23 -33.38 -7.74 40.65
C THR A 23 -33.12 -8.16 42.10
N PRO A 24 -31.89 -8.12 42.68
CA PRO A 24 -31.08 -6.89 42.97
C PRO A 24 -29.53 -7.13 43.05
N PRO A 25 -28.69 -6.28 43.71
CA PRO A 25 -28.43 -4.85 43.58
C PRO A 25 -27.08 -4.55 42.86
N ALA A 26 -26.87 -3.28 42.49
CA ALA A 26 -25.70 -2.81 41.73
C ALA A 26 -24.38 -2.78 42.53
N PRO A 27 -23.24 -3.18 41.94
CA PRO A 27 -21.93 -2.70 42.33
C PRO A 27 -21.53 -1.48 41.49
N ALA A 28 -21.15 -0.41 42.18
CA ALA A 28 -20.41 0.70 41.59
C ALA A 28 -19.04 0.21 41.11
N GLY A 29 -18.70 0.46 39.84
CA GLY A 29 -17.43 0.04 39.27
C GLY A 29 -17.21 0.62 37.88
N THR A 30 -16.34 1.65 37.84
CA THR A 30 -15.61 2.16 36.67
C THR A 30 -16.42 2.47 35.42
N ALA A 31 -16.75 3.77 35.27
CA ALA A 31 -16.94 4.36 33.97
C ALA A 31 -15.65 4.21 33.16
N ALA A 32 -15.56 3.14 32.37
CA ALA A 32 -14.65 3.11 31.25
C ALA A 32 -15.14 4.17 30.26
N THR A 33 -14.44 5.30 30.19
CA THR A 33 -14.50 6.20 29.05
C THR A 33 -13.93 5.45 27.85
N THR A 34 -14.74 4.58 27.23
CA THR A 34 -14.43 4.07 25.90
C THR A 34 -14.68 5.21 24.94
N ALA A 35 -13.61 5.91 24.57
CA ALA A 35 -13.60 6.68 23.34
C ALA A 35 -14.15 5.77 22.22
N PRO A 36 -15.09 6.25 21.39
CA PRO A 36 -15.65 5.43 20.32
C PRO A 36 -14.50 4.94 19.44
N PRO A 37 -14.48 3.64 19.06
CA PRO A 37 -13.43 3.12 18.20
C PRO A 37 -13.43 3.93 16.90
N GLN A 38 -12.31 4.62 16.63
CA GLN A 38 -12.08 5.26 15.35
C GLN A 38 -11.76 4.15 14.33
N GLY A 39 -12.71 3.82 13.45
CA GLY A 39 -12.52 2.85 12.38
C GLY A 39 -13.69 1.88 12.21
N LYS A 40 -13.69 1.14 11.09
CA LYS A 40 -14.67 0.08 10.81
C LYS A 40 -14.56 -1.08 11.80
N ARG A 41 -15.70 -1.65 12.20
CA ARG A 41 -15.75 -2.89 12.99
C ARG A 41 -15.05 -4.01 12.21
N PRO A 42 -14.20 -4.85 12.85
CA PRO A 42 -13.64 -6.03 12.21
C PRO A 42 -14.73 -7.01 11.71
N PRO A 43 -14.55 -7.64 10.53
CA PRO A 43 -15.43 -8.72 10.05
C PRO A 43 -15.57 -9.86 11.05
N GLN A 44 -16.77 -10.44 11.15
CA GLN A 44 -17.07 -11.54 12.09
C GLN A 44 -17.69 -12.74 11.38
N ALA A 45 -17.42 -13.93 11.93
CA ALA A 45 -18.13 -15.14 11.54
C ALA A 45 -19.54 -15.10 12.14
N LYS A 46 -20.55 -15.48 11.36
CA LYS A 46 -21.94 -15.63 11.82
C LYS A 46 -22.19 -17.02 12.39
N THR A 47 -21.47 -18.03 11.92
CA THR A 47 -21.66 -19.43 12.34
C THR A 47 -20.34 -20.18 12.55
N GLN A 48 -20.39 -21.27 13.33
CA GLN A 48 -19.23 -22.14 13.53
C GLN A 48 -18.73 -22.79 12.22
N PRO A 49 -19.59 -23.36 11.35
CA PRO A 49 -19.14 -23.96 10.09
C PRO A 49 -18.46 -22.96 9.14
N GLU A 50 -18.93 -21.71 9.13
CA GLU A 50 -18.28 -20.61 8.42
C GLU A 50 -16.89 -20.34 8.99
N PHE A 51 -16.76 -20.22 10.30
CA PHE A 51 -15.47 -19.98 10.93
C PHE A 51 -14.46 -21.12 10.67
N ASP A 52 -14.92 -22.37 10.70
CA ASP A 52 -14.08 -23.53 10.41
C ASP A 52 -13.63 -23.57 8.94
N ALA A 53 -14.53 -23.27 8.00
CA ALA A 53 -14.17 -23.16 6.58
C ALA A 53 -13.21 -22.00 6.31
N TYR A 54 -13.40 -20.87 6.99
CA TYR A 54 -12.46 -19.75 6.92
C TYR A 54 -11.06 -20.16 7.36
N LYS A 55 -10.92 -20.89 8.48
CA LYS A 55 -9.61 -21.38 8.95
C LYS A 55 -8.92 -22.28 7.94
N VAL A 56 -9.68 -23.14 7.26
CA VAL A 56 -9.15 -24.02 6.20
C VAL A 56 -8.58 -23.21 5.04
N ALA A 57 -9.30 -22.18 4.57
CA ALA A 57 -8.79 -21.30 3.53
C ALA A 57 -7.58 -20.49 4.01
N ALA A 58 -7.68 -19.85 5.17
CA ALA A 58 -6.65 -19.00 5.76
C ALA A 58 -5.35 -19.75 6.09
N ALA A 59 -5.39 -21.08 6.27
CA ALA A 59 -4.19 -21.90 6.43
C ALA A 59 -3.22 -21.79 5.23
N ASN A 60 -3.72 -21.39 4.06
CA ASN A 60 -2.93 -21.18 2.85
C ASN A 60 -2.35 -19.76 2.74
N ALA A 61 -2.28 -18.97 3.82
CA ALA A 61 -1.84 -17.56 3.77
C ALA A 61 -0.47 -17.31 3.14
N ASN A 62 0.40 -18.32 3.05
CA ASN A 62 1.72 -18.22 2.42
C ASN A 62 1.75 -18.66 0.94
N ASP A 63 0.62 -19.15 0.39
CA ASP A 63 0.44 -19.52 -1.01
C ASP A 63 -0.75 -18.72 -1.57
N PRO A 64 -0.49 -17.58 -2.25
CA PRO A 64 -1.55 -16.70 -2.72
C PRO A 64 -2.54 -17.37 -3.67
N ALA A 65 -2.08 -18.34 -4.48
CA ALA A 65 -2.94 -19.05 -5.43
C ALA A 65 -3.85 -20.07 -4.73
N ALA A 66 -3.30 -20.84 -3.78
CA ALA A 66 -4.11 -21.74 -2.96
C ALA A 66 -5.10 -20.97 -2.08
N LEU A 67 -4.68 -19.82 -1.54
CA LEU A 67 -5.55 -18.93 -0.77
C LEU A 67 -6.66 -18.32 -1.63
N GLU A 68 -6.36 -17.82 -2.84
CA GLU A 68 -7.36 -17.31 -3.78
C GLU A 68 -8.43 -18.36 -4.05
N LYS A 69 -8.01 -19.59 -4.40
CA LYS A 69 -8.95 -20.70 -4.62
C LYS A 69 -9.79 -20.97 -3.37
N GLY A 70 -9.15 -21.03 -2.20
CA GLY A 70 -9.85 -21.22 -0.92
C GLY A 70 -10.83 -20.09 -0.60
N ALA A 71 -10.51 -18.84 -0.96
CA ALA A 71 -11.37 -17.68 -0.81
C ALA A 71 -12.60 -17.77 -1.72
N ASP A 72 -12.42 -18.17 -2.98
CA ASP A 72 -13.51 -18.36 -3.93
C ASP A 72 -14.43 -19.53 -3.53
N ASP A 73 -13.86 -20.67 -3.13
CA ASP A 73 -14.63 -21.82 -2.62
C ASP A 73 -15.42 -21.42 -1.36
N PHE A 74 -14.80 -20.65 -0.45
CA PHE A 74 -15.44 -20.12 0.75
C PHE A 74 -16.58 -19.16 0.40
N ALA A 75 -16.36 -18.21 -0.52
CA ALA A 75 -17.35 -17.24 -0.94
C ALA A 75 -18.56 -17.88 -1.63
N ALA A 76 -18.34 -18.96 -2.39
CA ALA A 76 -19.41 -19.75 -3.00
C ALA A 76 -20.26 -20.48 -1.95
N LYS A 77 -19.62 -21.01 -0.90
CA LYS A 77 -20.30 -21.75 0.17
C LYS A 77 -20.99 -20.84 1.20
N PHE A 78 -20.41 -19.67 1.47
CA PHE A 78 -20.89 -18.69 2.44
C PHE A 78 -21.01 -17.29 1.81
N PRO A 79 -21.97 -17.07 0.89
CA PRO A 79 -22.09 -15.82 0.15
C PRO A 79 -22.37 -14.61 1.03
N ASP A 80 -22.96 -14.79 2.21
CA ASP A 80 -23.26 -13.70 3.15
C ASP A 80 -22.19 -13.52 4.24
N SER A 81 -21.07 -14.25 4.17
CA SER A 81 -20.01 -14.18 5.16
C SER A 81 -19.24 -12.85 5.08
N GLU A 82 -19.03 -12.21 6.23
CA GLU A 82 -18.15 -11.04 6.32
C GLU A 82 -16.66 -11.43 6.13
N LEU A 83 -16.30 -12.69 6.40
CA LEU A 83 -14.91 -13.14 6.40
C LEU A 83 -14.29 -13.25 5.00
N LYS A 84 -15.11 -13.23 3.94
CA LYS A 84 -14.64 -13.23 2.55
C LYS A 84 -13.58 -12.15 2.31
N ILE A 85 -13.81 -10.95 2.87
CA ILE A 85 -12.92 -9.82 2.67
C ILE A 85 -11.54 -10.06 3.27
N LEU A 86 -11.44 -10.76 4.40
CA LEU A 86 -10.16 -11.09 5.03
C LEU A 86 -9.33 -12.02 4.16
N LEU A 87 -9.96 -13.01 3.53
CA LEU A 87 -9.29 -13.94 2.62
C LEU A 87 -8.81 -13.23 1.35
N TYR A 88 -9.66 -12.42 0.71
CA TYR A 88 -9.27 -11.68 -0.48
C TYR A 88 -8.21 -10.61 -0.22
N ARG A 89 -8.28 -9.87 0.91
CA ARG A 89 -7.21 -8.93 1.31
C ARG A 89 -5.89 -9.66 1.53
N THR A 90 -5.91 -10.82 2.17
CA THR A 90 -4.70 -11.63 2.38
C THR A 90 -4.13 -12.14 1.05
N ALA A 91 -4.97 -12.58 0.12
CA ALA A 91 -4.53 -12.99 -1.23
C ALA A 91 -3.96 -11.80 -2.03
N MET A 92 -4.60 -10.63 -1.96
CA MET A 92 -4.12 -9.38 -2.55
C MET A 92 -2.71 -9.06 -2.08
N HIS A 93 -2.44 -9.10 -0.77
CA HIS A 93 -1.10 -8.86 -0.21
C HIS A 93 -0.08 -9.92 -0.62
N GLY A 94 -0.52 -11.18 -0.71
CA GLY A 94 0.29 -12.27 -1.21
C GLY A 94 0.76 -12.01 -2.65
N TYR A 95 -0.15 -11.63 -3.53
CA TYR A 95 0.17 -11.28 -4.91
C TYR A 95 0.99 -9.99 -5.05
N GLN A 96 0.73 -8.98 -4.22
CA GLN A 96 1.54 -7.77 -4.16
C GLN A 96 2.99 -8.09 -3.79
N SER A 97 3.19 -8.87 -2.72
CA SER A 97 4.51 -9.29 -2.23
C SER A 97 5.21 -10.21 -3.24
N GLY A 98 4.44 -10.98 -4.01
CA GLY A 98 4.92 -11.83 -5.10
C GLY A 98 5.17 -11.08 -6.41
N ASN A 99 5.05 -9.74 -6.44
CA ASN A 99 5.20 -8.92 -7.64
C ASN A 99 4.30 -9.37 -8.81
N ASN A 100 3.06 -9.76 -8.50
CA ASN A 100 2.04 -10.15 -9.47
C ASN A 100 0.92 -9.09 -9.50
N PRO A 101 1.12 -7.97 -10.22
CA PRO A 101 0.19 -6.84 -10.20
C PRO A 101 -1.18 -7.18 -10.81
N ASP A 102 -1.25 -8.12 -11.75
CA ASP A 102 -2.50 -8.45 -12.42
C ASP A 102 -3.43 -9.20 -11.45
N LYS A 103 -2.89 -10.20 -10.73
CA LYS A 103 -3.63 -10.90 -9.66
C LYS A 103 -3.85 -10.05 -8.41
N MET A 104 -2.90 -9.17 -8.07
CA MET A 104 -3.10 -8.19 -6.99
C MET A 104 -4.31 -7.30 -7.30
N MET A 105 -4.39 -6.74 -8.52
CA MET A 105 -5.51 -5.91 -8.93
C MET A 105 -6.82 -6.70 -8.98
N GLU A 106 -6.81 -7.95 -9.44
CA GLU A 106 -8.00 -8.82 -9.44
C GLU A 106 -8.55 -8.99 -8.01
N MET A 107 -7.68 -9.35 -7.05
CA MET A 107 -8.08 -9.52 -5.65
C MET A 107 -8.50 -8.18 -5.02
N GLY A 108 -7.80 -7.09 -5.30
CA GLY A 108 -8.17 -5.75 -4.86
C GLY A 108 -9.56 -5.36 -5.34
N ARG A 109 -9.92 -5.66 -6.60
CA ARG A 109 -11.30 -5.45 -7.10
C ARG A 109 -12.32 -6.34 -6.40
N LYS A 110 -11.99 -7.58 -6.03
CA LYS A 110 -12.86 -8.42 -5.19
C LYS A 110 -13.05 -7.82 -3.81
N VAL A 111 -12.01 -7.24 -3.20
CA VAL A 111 -12.10 -6.50 -1.93
C VAL A 111 -13.01 -5.27 -2.07
N LEU A 112 -12.78 -4.42 -3.08
CA LEU A 112 -13.59 -3.20 -3.30
C LEU A 112 -15.06 -3.48 -3.60
N LYS A 113 -15.37 -4.66 -4.16
CA LYS A 113 -16.76 -5.11 -4.32
C LYS A 113 -17.44 -5.42 -2.99
N LEU A 114 -16.69 -5.85 -1.98
CA LEU A 114 -17.18 -6.15 -0.63
C LEU A 114 -17.16 -4.92 0.27
N ASP A 115 -16.15 -4.06 0.11
CA ASP A 115 -15.93 -2.84 0.89
C ASP A 115 -15.37 -1.74 -0.04
N PRO A 116 -16.23 -0.89 -0.62
CA PRO A 116 -15.82 0.14 -1.57
C PRO A 116 -14.87 1.20 -1.01
N ASP A 117 -14.79 1.32 0.31
CA ASP A 117 -13.99 2.35 0.99
C ASP A 117 -12.69 1.78 1.59
N ASP A 118 -12.33 0.52 1.26
CA ASP A 118 -11.10 -0.10 1.74
C ASP A 118 -9.86 0.67 1.23
N PRO A 119 -9.15 1.44 2.09
CA PRO A 119 -8.08 2.31 1.61
C PRO A 119 -6.92 1.53 1.00
N GLU A 120 -6.65 0.33 1.49
CA GLU A 120 -5.55 -0.51 1.01
C GLU A 120 -5.80 -1.04 -0.41
N ALA A 121 -6.98 -1.60 -0.69
CA ALA A 121 -7.35 -2.02 -2.03
C ALA A 121 -7.54 -0.84 -2.99
N LEU A 122 -8.05 0.31 -2.53
CA LEU A 122 -8.14 1.53 -3.33
C LEU A 122 -6.76 1.95 -3.82
N VAL A 123 -5.76 2.05 -2.92
CA VAL A 123 -4.37 2.36 -3.28
C VAL A 123 -3.78 1.31 -4.22
N GLY A 124 -3.92 0.02 -3.88
CA GLY A 124 -3.33 -1.07 -4.66
C GLY A 124 -3.84 -1.11 -6.11
N VAL A 125 -5.16 -1.06 -6.30
CA VAL A 125 -5.75 -1.05 -7.65
C VAL A 125 -5.35 0.22 -8.41
N ALA A 126 -5.37 1.39 -7.76
CA ALA A 126 -4.96 2.65 -8.38
C ALA A 126 -3.49 2.62 -8.83
N GLN A 127 -2.60 2.04 -8.02
CA GLN A 127 -1.20 1.90 -8.34
C GLN A 127 -0.98 1.02 -9.57
N VAL A 128 -1.63 -0.14 -9.64
CA VAL A 128 -1.53 -1.03 -10.82
C VAL A 128 -2.04 -0.31 -12.08
N LEU A 129 -3.14 0.42 -11.98
CA LEU A 129 -3.64 1.23 -13.09
C LEU A 129 -2.62 2.28 -13.53
N ALA A 130 -2.03 3.02 -12.60
CA ALA A 130 -1.04 4.06 -12.91
C ALA A 130 0.24 3.50 -13.55
N GLU A 131 0.78 2.41 -13.01
CA GLU A 131 2.06 1.84 -13.44
C GLU A 131 1.98 1.00 -14.72
N ARG A 132 0.82 0.39 -14.99
CA ARG A 132 0.63 -0.49 -16.15
C ARG A 132 0.04 0.23 -17.36
N THR A 133 -0.44 1.46 -17.20
CA THR A 133 -0.95 2.25 -18.31
C THR A 133 0.19 2.87 -19.10
N ARG A 134 0.25 2.56 -20.39
CA ARG A 134 1.24 3.09 -21.33
C ARG A 134 0.64 4.21 -22.15
N GLU A 135 1.49 5.06 -22.70
CA GLU A 135 1.06 6.16 -23.58
C GLU A 135 0.34 5.67 -24.84
N THR A 136 0.66 4.45 -25.30
CA THR A 136 0.11 3.84 -26.51
C THR A 136 -1.21 3.09 -26.27
N ASP A 137 -1.67 2.98 -25.03
CA ASP A 137 -2.88 2.22 -24.71
C ASP A 137 -4.13 2.99 -25.15
N LEU A 138 -5.05 2.31 -25.85
CA LEU A 138 -6.29 2.93 -26.36
C LEU A 138 -7.22 3.39 -25.22
N ASP A 139 -7.15 2.72 -24.08
CA ASP A 139 -7.93 3.00 -22.87
C ASP A 139 -7.15 3.81 -21.83
N LYS A 140 -6.01 4.43 -22.20
CA LYS A 140 -5.14 5.22 -21.30
C LYS A 140 -5.93 6.15 -20.40
N ASP A 141 -6.72 7.05 -20.98
CA ASP A 141 -7.42 8.08 -20.21
C ASP A 141 -8.43 7.49 -19.24
N GLN A 142 -9.17 6.45 -19.67
CA GLN A 142 -10.11 5.74 -18.81
C GLN A 142 -9.40 5.09 -17.60
N ARG A 143 -8.27 4.41 -17.82
CA ARG A 143 -7.50 3.78 -16.74
C ARG A 143 -6.93 4.80 -15.77
N LEU A 144 -6.41 5.92 -16.28
CA LEU A 144 -5.86 7.00 -15.45
C LEU A 144 -6.97 7.74 -14.68
N ASP A 145 -8.16 7.91 -15.25
CA ASP A 145 -9.31 8.48 -14.56
C ASP A 145 -9.81 7.57 -13.44
N GLU A 146 -9.89 6.27 -13.70
CA GLU A 146 -10.21 5.28 -12.68
C GLU A 146 -9.18 5.30 -11.55
N GLY A 147 -7.88 5.25 -11.88
CA GLY A 147 -6.80 5.32 -10.90
C GLY A 147 -6.84 6.61 -10.08
N THR A 148 -7.16 7.75 -10.71
CA THR A 148 -7.31 9.04 -10.01
C THR A 148 -8.46 8.99 -9.00
N LYS A 149 -9.63 8.48 -9.40
CA LYS A 149 -10.80 8.37 -8.51
C LYS A 149 -10.49 7.47 -7.31
N LEU A 150 -9.90 6.31 -7.55
CA LEU A 150 -9.54 5.36 -6.50
C LEU A 150 -8.50 5.95 -5.53
N ALA A 151 -7.45 6.58 -6.04
CA ALA A 151 -6.42 7.18 -5.19
C ALA A 151 -6.94 8.38 -4.38
N LEU A 152 -7.80 9.22 -4.96
CA LEU A 152 -8.47 10.29 -4.20
C LEU A 152 -9.37 9.71 -3.11
N HIS A 153 -10.15 8.69 -3.43
CA HIS A 153 -11.02 8.03 -2.45
C HIS A 153 -10.18 7.42 -1.31
N ALA A 154 -9.02 6.81 -1.62
CA ALA A 154 -8.13 6.30 -0.58
C ALA A 154 -7.63 7.40 0.37
N VAL A 155 -7.33 8.60 -0.13
CA VAL A 155 -6.91 9.74 0.73
C VAL A 155 -8.02 10.09 1.72
N GLU A 156 -9.28 10.05 1.29
CA GLU A 156 -10.44 10.32 2.13
C GLU A 156 -10.66 9.21 3.18
N THR A 157 -10.61 7.94 2.76
CA THR A 157 -10.99 6.80 3.60
C THR A 157 -9.87 6.33 4.53
N THR A 158 -8.63 6.73 4.29
CA THR A 158 -7.47 6.39 5.15
C THR A 158 -7.69 6.82 6.61
N ASP A 159 -8.44 7.89 6.86
CA ASP A 159 -8.70 8.35 8.23
C ASP A 159 -9.88 7.66 8.92
N THR A 160 -10.84 7.15 8.14
CA THR A 160 -12.15 6.69 8.63
C THR A 160 -12.37 5.19 8.55
N ASP A 161 -11.71 4.49 7.60
CA ASP A 161 -12.10 3.15 7.18
C ASP A 161 -11.05 2.06 7.46
N ILE A 162 -9.93 2.43 8.10
CA ILE A 162 -8.93 1.45 8.53
C ILE A 162 -9.51 0.60 9.67
N THR A 163 -9.42 -0.72 9.50
CA THR A 163 -9.69 -1.67 10.58
C THR A 163 -8.48 -1.76 11.49
N VAL A 164 -8.61 -1.27 12.72
CA VAL A 164 -7.52 -1.29 13.71
C VAL A 164 -7.72 -2.45 14.70
N PRO A 165 -6.79 -3.41 14.79
CA PRO A 165 -6.86 -4.45 15.80
C PRO A 165 -6.84 -3.88 17.24
N PRO A 166 -7.62 -4.43 18.18
CA PRO A 166 -7.60 -3.99 19.57
C PRO A 166 -6.18 -4.02 20.17
N GLY A 167 -5.81 -2.96 20.90
CA GLY A 167 -4.49 -2.85 21.53
C GLY A 167 -3.35 -2.48 20.57
N THR A 168 -3.65 -2.14 19.31
CA THR A 168 -2.64 -1.57 18.40
C THR A 168 -2.19 -0.20 18.94
N PRO A 169 -0.88 0.02 19.16
CA PRO A 169 -0.35 1.32 19.57
C PRO A 169 -0.69 2.44 18.57
N GLN A 170 -1.06 3.63 19.07
CA GLN A 170 -1.52 4.74 18.22
C GLN A 170 -0.46 5.18 17.20
N ASP A 171 0.81 5.19 17.59
CA ASP A 171 1.95 5.52 16.71
C ASP A 171 2.03 4.59 15.49
N LYS A 172 1.68 3.31 15.66
CA LYS A 172 1.62 2.35 14.54
C LYS A 172 0.41 2.59 13.65
N VAL A 173 -0.72 2.97 14.22
CA VAL A 173 -1.93 3.33 13.45
C VAL A 173 -1.64 4.57 12.61
N ASP A 174 -1.07 5.60 13.22
CA ASP A 174 -0.73 6.86 12.55
C ASP A 174 0.33 6.64 11.46
N ALA A 175 1.34 5.81 11.72
CA ALA A 175 2.34 5.44 10.72
C ALA A 175 1.72 4.69 9.52
N TYR A 176 0.79 3.76 9.76
CA TYR A 176 0.10 3.04 8.69
C TYR A 176 -0.81 3.96 7.87
N LYS A 177 -1.55 4.86 8.53
CA LYS A 177 -2.31 5.93 7.87
C LYS A 177 -1.42 6.83 7.02
N GLY A 178 -0.29 7.26 7.58
CA GLY A 178 0.71 8.06 6.87
C GLY A 178 1.22 7.35 5.61
N PHE A 179 1.56 6.06 5.73
CA PHE A 179 1.99 5.22 4.62
C PHE A 179 0.93 5.15 3.51
N LEU A 180 -0.33 4.79 3.83
CA LEU A 180 -1.40 4.70 2.83
C LEU A 180 -1.65 6.04 2.13
N ARG A 181 -1.68 7.13 2.89
CA ARG A 181 -1.83 8.49 2.34
C ARG A 181 -0.66 8.86 1.43
N SER A 182 0.56 8.52 1.84
CA SER A 182 1.77 8.73 1.04
C SER A 182 1.71 7.96 -0.28
N SER A 183 1.31 6.69 -0.24
CA SER A 183 1.13 5.86 -1.43
C SER A 183 0.03 6.38 -2.36
N ALA A 184 -1.11 6.82 -1.82
CA ALA A 184 -2.19 7.41 -2.62
C ALA A 184 -1.73 8.68 -3.36
N TYR A 185 -1.03 9.58 -2.67
CA TYR A 185 -0.46 10.78 -3.29
C TYR A 185 0.63 10.46 -4.32
N TYR A 186 1.46 9.45 -4.05
CA TYR A 186 2.44 8.98 -5.02
C TYR A 186 1.79 8.48 -6.32
N VAL A 187 0.69 7.71 -6.21
CA VAL A 187 -0.08 7.24 -7.36
C VAL A 187 -0.65 8.42 -8.14
N LEU A 188 -1.24 9.41 -7.45
CA LEU A 188 -1.74 10.63 -8.09
C LEU A 188 -0.63 11.38 -8.83
N GLY A 189 0.54 11.57 -8.22
CA GLY A 189 1.69 12.20 -8.86
C GLY A 189 2.15 11.44 -10.11
N THR A 190 2.16 10.11 -10.05
CA THR A 190 2.50 9.24 -11.18
C THR A 190 1.50 9.38 -12.33
N ILE A 191 0.20 9.42 -12.03
CA ILE A 191 -0.84 9.63 -13.03
C ILE A 191 -0.69 11.00 -13.69
N GLN A 192 -0.45 12.06 -12.92
CA GLN A 192 -0.26 13.40 -13.49
C GLN A 192 1.01 13.48 -14.33
N TYR A 193 2.09 12.81 -13.92
CA TYR A 193 3.32 12.72 -14.71
C TYR A 193 3.07 12.05 -16.06
N THR A 194 2.32 10.94 -16.10
CA THR A 194 1.92 10.24 -17.33
C THR A 194 0.97 11.06 -18.21
N ARG A 195 0.27 12.03 -17.62
CA ARG A 195 -0.55 13.04 -18.32
C ARG A 195 0.25 14.27 -18.74
N GLU A 196 1.56 14.27 -18.51
CA GLU A 196 2.47 15.39 -18.76
C GLU A 196 2.11 16.66 -17.97
N LYS A 197 1.32 16.52 -16.90
CA LYS A 197 0.96 17.60 -15.97
C LYS A 197 2.01 17.68 -14.88
N TYR A 198 3.23 18.06 -15.26
CA TYR A 198 4.40 17.96 -14.39
C TYR A 198 4.34 18.83 -13.14
N SER A 199 3.69 19.99 -13.19
CA SER A 199 3.47 20.84 -12.01
C SER A 199 2.49 20.20 -11.00
N ASP A 200 1.43 19.56 -11.48
CA ASP A 200 0.52 18.80 -10.61
C ASP A 200 1.23 17.56 -10.02
N ALA A 201 2.05 16.89 -10.83
CA ALA A 201 2.86 15.75 -10.40
C ALA A 201 3.83 16.14 -9.26
N GLU A 202 4.57 17.24 -9.42
CA GLU A 202 5.43 17.82 -8.39
C GLU A 202 4.65 18.03 -7.08
N GLY A 203 3.48 18.67 -7.15
CA GLY A 203 2.64 18.92 -5.98
C GLY A 203 2.21 17.64 -5.26
N TYR A 204 1.85 16.60 -6.00
CA TYR A 204 1.47 15.31 -5.41
C TYR A 204 2.65 14.51 -4.86
N PHE A 205 3.82 14.53 -5.51
CA PHE A 205 5.01 13.88 -4.94
C PHE A 205 5.48 14.57 -3.66
N HIS A 206 5.34 15.90 -3.55
CA HIS A 206 5.54 16.59 -2.28
C HIS A 206 4.58 16.11 -1.20
N LYS A 207 3.27 16.09 -1.49
CA LYS A 207 2.26 15.56 -0.54
C LYS A 207 2.54 14.12 -0.12
N SER A 208 3.08 13.29 -1.02
CA SER A 208 3.48 11.92 -0.71
C SER A 208 4.61 11.88 0.34
N LEU A 209 5.66 12.67 0.15
CA LEU A 209 6.79 12.75 1.09
C LEU A 209 6.37 13.34 2.45
N ASP A 210 5.51 14.35 2.44
CA ASP A 210 5.00 15.02 3.64
C ASP A 210 4.03 14.14 4.44
N ALA A 211 3.30 13.23 3.78
CA ALA A 211 2.36 12.33 4.44
C ALA A 211 3.03 11.21 5.25
N PHE A 212 4.28 10.84 4.93
CA PHE A 212 5.03 9.82 5.65
C PHE A 212 6.52 10.16 5.80
N PRO A 213 6.85 11.24 6.54
CA PRO A 213 8.20 11.79 6.58
C PRO A 213 9.19 10.92 7.37
N SER A 214 8.70 9.99 8.21
CA SER A 214 9.55 9.07 8.96
C SER A 214 10.24 8.03 8.09
N GLN A 215 9.69 7.74 6.91
CA GLN A 215 10.24 6.77 5.97
C GLN A 215 9.92 7.23 4.53
N PRO A 216 10.59 8.28 4.06
CA PRO A 216 10.34 8.82 2.72
C PRO A 216 10.71 7.78 1.66
N ASP A 217 9.86 7.64 0.64
CA ASP A 217 10.10 6.74 -0.48
C ASP A 217 11.16 7.33 -1.45
N PRO A 218 12.33 6.69 -1.63
CA PRO A 218 13.35 7.17 -2.57
C PRO A 218 12.84 7.23 -4.01
N LEU A 219 11.87 6.42 -4.40
CA LEU A 219 11.28 6.47 -5.74
C LEU A 219 10.37 7.69 -5.91
N ALA A 220 9.62 8.10 -4.89
CA ALA A 220 8.90 9.37 -4.88
C ALA A 220 9.85 10.58 -4.99
N VAL A 221 10.99 10.55 -4.29
CA VAL A 221 12.02 11.61 -4.39
C VAL A 221 12.60 11.69 -5.81
N LEU A 222 12.90 10.54 -6.44
CA LEU A 222 13.35 10.50 -7.83
C LEU A 222 12.29 11.06 -8.79
N ARG A 223 11.02 10.65 -8.63
CA ARG A 223 9.94 11.13 -9.51
C ARG A 223 9.64 12.63 -9.32
N LEU A 224 9.86 13.17 -8.13
CA LEU A 224 9.83 14.61 -7.89
C LEU A 224 10.95 15.33 -8.68
N ALA A 225 12.18 14.81 -8.63
CA ALA A 225 13.29 15.36 -9.43
C ALA A 225 12.96 15.35 -10.93
N LEU A 226 12.44 14.24 -11.46
CA LEU A 226 12.02 14.14 -12.87
C LEU A 226 10.89 15.11 -13.23
N SER A 227 9.93 15.33 -12.32
CA SER A 227 8.84 16.28 -12.53
C SER A 227 9.35 17.72 -12.59
N LEU A 228 10.36 18.06 -11.79
CA LEU A 228 11.03 19.36 -11.81
C LEU A 228 11.90 19.54 -13.07
N ASP A 229 12.62 18.49 -13.49
CA ASP A 229 13.40 18.48 -14.73
C ASP A 229 12.52 18.75 -15.96
N LYS A 230 11.34 18.10 -16.02
CA LYS A 230 10.36 18.34 -17.09
C LYS A 230 9.77 19.75 -17.11
N GLN A 231 9.93 20.50 -16.02
CA GLN A 231 9.59 21.93 -15.92
C GLN A 231 10.81 22.84 -16.10
N GLU A 232 11.96 22.29 -16.48
CA GLU A 232 13.24 22.99 -16.64
C GLU A 232 13.77 23.65 -15.34
N LYS A 233 13.22 23.25 -14.18
CA LYS A 233 13.68 23.68 -12.85
C LYS A 233 14.94 22.92 -12.43
N TYR A 234 15.98 22.94 -13.26
CA TYR A 234 17.13 22.04 -13.17
C TYR A 234 17.88 22.12 -11.83
N ALA A 235 18.00 23.31 -11.24
CA ALA A 235 18.68 23.49 -9.96
C ALA A 235 17.91 22.80 -8.81
N GLU A 236 16.58 22.89 -8.81
CA GLU A 236 15.70 22.24 -7.83
C GLU A 236 15.65 20.72 -8.08
N ALA A 237 15.54 20.31 -9.34
CA ALA A 237 15.60 18.91 -9.74
C ALA A 237 16.91 18.26 -9.24
N LEU A 238 18.04 18.93 -9.41
CA LEU A 238 19.35 18.42 -9.00
C LEU A 238 19.43 18.19 -7.48
N LYS A 239 18.79 19.04 -6.67
CA LYS A 239 18.71 18.85 -5.21
C LYS A 239 18.04 17.51 -4.89
N TYR A 240 16.88 17.22 -5.48
CA TYR A 240 16.15 15.99 -5.22
C TYR A 240 16.81 14.77 -5.87
N ALA A 241 17.45 14.91 -7.04
CA ALA A 241 18.22 13.84 -7.65
C ALA A 241 19.42 13.43 -6.78
N ASN A 242 20.14 14.41 -6.20
CA ASN A 242 21.20 14.13 -5.22
C ASN A 242 20.65 13.41 -3.98
N GLN A 243 19.51 13.85 -3.45
CA GLN A 243 18.86 13.18 -2.32
C GLN A 243 18.48 11.73 -2.67
N ALA A 244 17.92 11.47 -3.85
CA ALA A 244 17.58 10.12 -4.30
C ALA A 244 18.82 9.22 -4.44
N VAL A 245 19.96 9.77 -4.92
CA VAL A 245 21.25 9.06 -4.93
C VAL A 245 21.69 8.71 -3.51
N GLN A 246 21.67 9.68 -2.59
CA GLN A 246 22.05 9.46 -1.20
C GLN A 246 21.20 8.37 -0.52
N MET A 247 19.88 8.41 -0.72
CA MET A 247 18.95 7.42 -0.14
C MET A 247 19.16 6.02 -0.71
N THR A 248 19.77 5.90 -1.89
CA THR A 248 19.99 4.61 -2.57
C THR A 248 21.42 4.10 -2.43
N GLU A 249 22.28 4.79 -1.67
CA GLU A 249 23.71 4.43 -1.51
C GLU A 249 23.94 3.01 -1.01
N GLY A 250 23.10 2.52 -0.09
CA GLY A 250 23.16 1.15 0.45
C GLY A 250 22.59 0.06 -0.47
N SER A 251 22.03 0.43 -1.62
CA SER A 251 21.35 -0.47 -2.56
C SER A 251 21.93 -0.39 -3.98
N GLN A 252 23.26 -0.26 -4.05
CA GLN A 252 23.99 -0.26 -5.32
C GLN A 252 23.63 -1.48 -6.17
N GLY A 253 23.46 -1.27 -7.49
CA GLY A 253 23.07 -2.31 -8.43
C GLY A 253 21.56 -2.47 -8.65
N THR A 254 20.72 -1.79 -7.86
CA THR A 254 19.28 -1.71 -8.16
C THR A 254 18.99 -0.77 -9.33
N THR A 255 17.85 -0.99 -10.00
CA THR A 255 17.35 -0.09 -11.05
C THR A 255 17.16 1.32 -10.52
N LEU A 256 16.57 1.47 -9.33
CA LEU A 256 16.33 2.77 -8.72
C LEU A 256 17.64 3.52 -8.47
N ALA A 257 18.65 2.89 -7.85
CA ALA A 257 19.96 3.51 -7.64
C ALA A 257 20.62 3.97 -8.95
N THR A 258 20.44 3.18 -10.01
CA THR A 258 20.97 3.51 -11.35
C THR A 258 20.25 4.71 -11.96
N LEU A 259 18.91 4.71 -11.94
CA LEU A 259 18.11 5.83 -12.45
C LEU A 259 18.39 7.13 -11.70
N SER A 260 18.50 7.08 -10.36
CA SER A 260 18.83 8.26 -9.54
C SER A 260 20.17 8.86 -9.93
N ARG A 261 21.20 8.04 -10.15
CA ARG A 261 22.52 8.53 -10.58
C ARG A 261 22.48 9.12 -11.98
N ASN A 262 21.84 8.43 -12.91
CA ASN A 262 21.74 8.88 -14.31
C ASN A 262 21.06 10.25 -14.38
N GLU A 263 19.96 10.43 -13.65
CA GLU A 263 19.25 11.70 -13.63
C GLU A 263 20.08 12.81 -13.01
N ARG A 264 20.71 12.54 -11.86
CA ARG A 264 21.65 13.47 -11.21
C ARG A 264 22.79 13.86 -12.15
N ASP A 265 23.41 12.92 -12.85
CA ASP A 265 24.52 13.20 -13.77
C ASP A 265 24.09 14.03 -14.98
N ARG A 266 22.91 13.74 -15.55
CA ARG A 266 22.32 14.55 -16.62
C ARG A 266 22.06 15.98 -16.16
N LEU A 267 21.46 16.16 -14.98
CA LEU A 267 21.17 17.48 -14.42
C LEU A 267 22.44 18.28 -14.13
N VAL A 268 23.50 17.64 -13.62
CA VAL A 268 24.81 18.30 -13.42
C VAL A 268 25.35 18.87 -14.73
N GLN A 269 25.26 18.13 -15.83
CA GLN A 269 25.68 18.62 -17.16
C GLN A 269 24.83 19.81 -17.62
N LEU A 270 23.51 19.77 -17.42
CA LEU A 270 22.60 20.85 -17.79
C LEU A 270 22.84 22.13 -16.96
N THR A 271 23.26 22.01 -15.70
CA THR A 271 23.58 23.15 -14.84
C THR A 271 25.04 23.63 -14.98
N GLY A 272 25.82 23.07 -15.90
CA GLY A 272 27.23 23.45 -16.13
C GLY A 272 28.22 22.98 -15.05
N GLY A 273 27.83 22.00 -14.22
CA GLY A 273 28.69 21.38 -13.21
C GLY A 273 29.46 20.17 -13.76
N ALA A 274 30.53 19.76 -13.08
CA ALA A 274 31.24 18.51 -13.40
C ALA A 274 30.54 17.32 -12.72
N PRO A 275 30.20 16.22 -13.45
CA PRO A 275 29.63 15.02 -12.84
C PRO A 275 30.53 14.48 -11.74
N ALA A 276 29.96 14.05 -10.61
CA ALA A 276 30.73 13.38 -9.58
C ALA A 276 31.24 12.05 -10.13
N ALA A 277 32.56 11.93 -10.30
CA ALA A 277 33.19 10.71 -10.81
C ALA A 277 32.79 9.51 -9.95
N GLY A 278 31.89 8.67 -10.46
CA GLY A 278 31.56 7.40 -9.84
C GLY A 278 32.81 6.55 -9.76
N LYS A 279 33.13 6.03 -8.57
CA LYS A 279 34.17 4.99 -8.44
C LYS A 279 33.84 3.87 -9.43
N PRO A 280 34.77 3.47 -10.31
CA PRO A 280 34.55 2.34 -11.20
C PRO A 280 34.14 1.11 -10.38
N PRO A 281 33.24 0.25 -10.88
CA PRO A 281 33.02 -1.05 -10.26
C PRO A 281 34.38 -1.74 -10.17
N ALA A 282 34.74 -2.21 -8.96
CA ALA A 282 35.97 -2.94 -8.75
C ALA A 282 36.01 -4.10 -9.74
N SER A 283 36.88 -4.00 -10.75
CA SER A 283 37.13 -5.05 -11.70
C SER A 283 37.56 -6.28 -10.90
N ALA A 284 36.78 -7.37 -11.05
CA ALA A 284 37.13 -8.67 -10.51
C ALA A 284 38.52 -9.05 -11.03
N GLN A 285 39.53 -8.91 -10.18
CA GLN A 285 40.84 -9.48 -10.41
C GLN A 285 40.69 -10.99 -10.34
N ASN A 286 40.64 -11.62 -11.51
CA ASN A 286 40.83 -13.07 -11.63
C ASN A 286 42.17 -13.44 -10.97
N PRO A 287 42.20 -14.37 -10.02
CA PRO A 287 43.46 -14.85 -9.48
C PRO A 287 44.22 -15.60 -10.59
N ALA A 288 45.49 -15.21 -10.80
CA ALA A 288 46.38 -15.86 -11.73
C ALA A 288 46.57 -17.34 -11.37
N PRO A 289 46.71 -18.25 -12.36
CA PRO A 289 46.94 -19.66 -12.10
C PRO A 289 48.32 -19.86 -11.46
N LYS A 290 48.37 -20.63 -10.38
CA LYS A 290 49.62 -21.11 -9.80
C LYS A 290 50.15 -22.23 -10.70
N ASN A 291 51.37 -22.04 -11.22
CA ASN A 291 52.21 -23.14 -11.71
C ASN A 291 52.74 -23.96 -10.54
#